data_AF-A0A6M1ZDP6-F1
#
_entry.id   AF-A0A6M1ZDP6-F1
#
_cell.length_a   1.000
_cell.length_b   1.000
_cell.length_c   1.000
_cell.angle_alpha   90.00
_cell.angle_beta   90.00
_cell.angle_gamma   90.00
#
_symmetry.space_group_name_H-M   'P 1'
#
loop_
_entity.id
_entity.type
_entity.pdbx_description
1 polymer ?
#
loop_
_entity_poly.entity_id
_entity_poly.type
_entity_poly.pdbx_seq_one_letter_code
_entity_poly.pdbx_strand_id
1 'polypeptide(L)'
;IIEGANLYLTPLARSELEKLGVLIIKDSSANKGGVICSSFEVLTRLCLTDEEFLKEKKSLMPEILSLIGARALSEAQLLLTTHADTGAPLSEISERVSSKINTFKYQLLDYLTTITLSHDPANPLIQCLINYCPPLLRGKYRMRILEEIPDIHKKAIIATHIAGRLVYSRGLEWSPTIVDILPLLANDSDIFEE
;
A
#
# COMPACT_ATOMS: atom_id res chain seq x y z
N ILE A 1 15.37 -4.89 17.93
CA ILE A 1 16.18 -4.04 17.01
C ILE A 1 15.27 -3.52 15.91
N ILE A 2 15.29 -2.22 15.63
CA ILE A 2 14.53 -1.61 14.53
C ILE A 2 15.55 -1.07 13.53
N GLU A 3 15.57 -1.61 12.31
CA GLU A 3 16.56 -1.26 11.30
C GLU A 3 16.14 0.02 10.54
N GLY A 4 16.42 1.20 11.10
CA GLY A 4 16.12 2.46 10.42
C GLY A 4 16.97 2.71 9.16
N ALA A 5 18.16 2.13 9.09
CA ALA A 5 19.07 2.21 7.95
C ALA A 5 19.03 0.93 7.12
N ASN A 6 19.22 1.07 5.80
CA ASN A 6 19.32 -0.07 4.90
C ASN A 6 20.52 -0.96 5.26
N LEU A 7 20.33 -2.28 5.24
CA LEU A 7 21.37 -3.30 5.42
C LEU A 7 22.15 -3.19 6.74
N TYR A 8 21.51 -2.74 7.82
CA TYR A 8 22.16 -2.55 9.13
C TYR A 8 22.78 -3.85 9.69
N LEU A 9 22.04 -4.96 9.67
CA LEU A 9 22.53 -6.29 10.04
C LEU A 9 22.73 -7.17 8.80
N THR A 10 23.78 -7.98 8.83
CA THR A 10 23.93 -9.07 7.85
C THR A 10 22.85 -10.14 8.07
N PRO A 11 22.46 -10.91 7.03
CA PRO A 11 21.48 -11.99 7.19
C PRO A 11 21.84 -13.01 8.27
N LEU A 12 23.12 -13.38 8.38
CA LEU A 12 23.59 -14.31 9.41
C LEU A 12 23.44 -13.72 10.81
N ALA A 13 23.88 -12.46 11.02
CA ALA A 13 23.75 -11.80 12.32
C ALA A 13 22.28 -11.69 12.76
N ARG A 14 21.38 -11.38 11.81
CA ARG A 14 19.95 -11.31 12.07
C ARG A 14 19.40 -12.66 12.54
N SER A 15 19.72 -13.73 11.82
CA SER A 15 19.28 -15.09 12.16
C SER A 15 19.77 -15.53 13.54
N GLU A 16 21.06 -15.33 13.84
CA GLU A 16 21.61 -15.72 15.15
C GLU A 16 21.01 -14.92 16.31
N LEU A 17 20.75 -13.62 16.13
CA LEU A 17 20.08 -12.80 17.14
C LEU A 17 18.62 -13.21 17.35
N GLU A 18 17.89 -13.50 16.28
CA GLU A 18 16.49 -13.97 16.37
C GLU A 18 16.39 -15.33 17.07
N LYS A 19 17.36 -16.25 16.87
CA LYS A 19 17.45 -17.51 17.62
C LYS A 19 17.65 -17.31 19.13
N LEU A 20 18.27 -16.19 19.52
CA LEU A 20 18.45 -15.78 20.92
C LEU A 20 17.23 -15.01 21.47
N GLY A 21 16.13 -14.91 20.71
CA GLY A 21 14.90 -14.23 21.12
C GLY A 21 14.88 -12.73 20.88
N VAL A 22 15.87 -12.17 20.16
CA VAL A 22 15.87 -10.75 19.82
C VAL A 22 14.85 -10.50 18.70
N LEU A 23 13.86 -9.66 18.95
CA LEU A 23 12.91 -9.21 17.93
C LEU A 23 13.56 -8.20 16.99
N ILE A 24 13.55 -8.44 15.68
CA ILE A 24 14.16 -7.57 14.68
C ILE A 24 13.14 -7.16 13.61
N ILE A 25 12.80 -5.87 13.56
CA ILE A 25 12.02 -5.31 12.44
C ILE A 25 13.00 -4.88 11.37
N LYS A 26 12.97 -5.62 10.25
CA LYS A 26 13.87 -5.42 9.10
C LYS A 26 13.64 -4.06 8.43
N ASP A 27 14.70 -3.52 7.83
CA ASP A 27 14.71 -2.26 7.10
C ASP A 27 13.57 -2.13 6.09
N SER A 28 13.30 -3.22 5.35
CA SER A 28 12.23 -3.30 4.36
C SER A 28 10.87 -2.95 4.92
N SER A 29 10.64 -3.06 6.23
CA SER A 29 9.43 -2.58 6.93
C SER A 29 9.68 -1.30 7.72
N ALA A 30 10.81 -1.19 8.41
CA ALA A 30 11.10 -0.12 9.36
C ALA A 30 11.33 1.25 8.71
N ASN A 31 11.77 1.31 7.44
CA ASN A 31 12.18 2.56 6.80
C ASN A 31 11.29 3.04 5.63
N LYS A 32 10.10 2.44 5.44
CA LYS A 32 9.17 2.79 4.36
C LYS A 32 8.66 4.24 4.39
N GLY A 33 8.73 4.92 5.54
CA GLY A 33 8.20 6.27 5.72
C GLY A 33 8.73 7.29 4.71
N GLY A 34 10.02 7.21 4.36
CA GLY A 34 10.62 8.09 3.34
C GLY A 34 10.03 7.87 1.95
N VAL A 35 9.83 6.62 1.54
CA VAL A 35 9.22 6.26 0.25
C VAL A 35 7.75 6.69 0.18
N ILE A 36 7.02 6.54 1.28
CA ILE A 36 5.62 6.99 1.36
C ILE A 36 5.56 8.53 1.26
N CYS A 37 6.46 9.22 1.95
CA CYS A 37 6.54 10.68 1.90
C CYS A 37 6.83 11.19 0.49
N SER A 38 7.81 10.62 -0.22
CA SER A 38 8.15 11.01 -1.59
C SER A 38 7.00 10.70 -2.57
N SER A 39 6.25 9.62 -2.36
CA SER A 39 5.03 9.34 -3.13
C SER A 39 3.97 10.43 -2.95
N PHE A 40 3.78 10.94 -1.72
CA PHE A 40 2.85 12.05 -1.48
C PHE A 40 3.38 13.39 -2.01
N GLU A 41 4.69 13.60 -2.00
CA GLU A 41 5.32 14.76 -2.63
C GLU A 41 4.97 14.82 -4.13
N VAL A 42 5.19 13.72 -4.87
CA VAL A 42 4.83 13.65 -6.29
C VAL A 42 3.32 13.83 -6.48
N LEU A 43 2.48 13.13 -5.69
CA LEU A 43 1.03 13.24 -5.79
C LEU A 43 0.54 14.68 -5.58
N THR A 44 1.05 15.36 -4.56
CA THR A 44 0.66 16.73 -4.22
C THR A 44 1.12 17.71 -5.30
N ARG A 45 2.32 17.50 -5.87
CA ARG A 45 2.84 18.30 -6.98
C ARG A 45 2.04 18.13 -8.28
N LEU A 46 1.46 16.96 -8.53
CA LEU A 46 0.57 16.73 -9.67
C LEU A 46 -0.80 17.43 -9.50
N CYS A 47 -1.20 17.76 -8.26
CA CYS A 47 -2.50 18.39 -7.99
C CYS A 47 -2.44 19.90 -7.76
N LEU A 48 -1.31 20.40 -7.25
CA LEU A 48 -1.15 21.77 -6.75
C LEU A 48 -0.04 22.52 -7.49
N THR A 49 -0.25 23.82 -7.70
CA THR A 49 0.82 24.73 -8.11
C THR A 49 1.81 24.97 -6.96
N ASP A 50 2.97 25.58 -7.25
CA ASP A 50 3.95 25.96 -6.21
C ASP A 50 3.34 26.87 -5.14
N GLU A 51 2.58 27.88 -5.57
CA GLU A 51 1.95 28.85 -4.68
C GLU A 51 0.91 28.18 -3.77
N GLU A 52 0.08 27.31 -4.34
CA GLU A 52 -0.92 26.54 -3.59
C GLU A 52 -0.25 25.57 -2.62
N PHE A 53 0.78 24.86 -3.05
CA PHE A 53 1.52 23.96 -2.18
C PHE A 53 2.14 24.71 -0.99
N LEU A 54 2.82 25.83 -1.22
CA LEU A 54 3.41 26.64 -0.16
C LEU A 54 2.36 27.17 0.82
N LYS A 55 1.19 27.57 0.31
CA LYS A 55 0.04 28.01 1.13
C LYS A 55 -0.51 26.88 2.00
N GLU A 56 -0.71 25.70 1.43
CA GLU A 56 -1.35 24.58 2.12
C GLU A 56 -0.37 23.72 2.94
N LYS A 57 0.94 23.86 2.74
CA LYS A 57 2.01 23.05 3.36
C LYS A 57 1.84 22.85 4.85
N LYS A 58 1.47 23.90 5.59
CA LYS A 58 1.31 23.86 7.05
C LYS A 58 0.19 22.91 7.49
N SER A 59 -0.87 22.80 6.69
CA SER A 59 -2.00 21.89 6.94
C SER A 59 -1.76 20.51 6.34
N LEU A 60 -1.08 20.44 5.20
CA LEU A 60 -0.82 19.20 4.47
C LEU A 60 0.21 18.30 5.20
N MET A 61 1.23 18.88 5.83
CA MET A 61 2.31 18.10 6.44
C MET A 61 1.83 17.21 7.60
N PRO A 62 1.03 17.69 8.57
CA PRO A 62 0.44 16.83 9.60
C PRO A 62 -0.41 15.70 9.05
N GLU A 63 -1.16 15.93 7.96
CA GLU A 63 -1.97 14.90 7.32
C GLU A 63 -1.11 13.79 6.70
N ILE A 64 -0.04 14.16 5.98
CA ILE A 64 0.91 13.21 5.40
C ILE A 64 1.58 12.38 6.51
N LEU A 65 2.02 13.04 7.59
CA LEU A 65 2.61 12.34 8.75
C LEU A 65 1.61 11.38 9.41
N SER A 66 0.35 11.78 9.54
CA SER A 66 -0.71 10.91 10.07
C SER A 66 -0.93 9.69 9.17
N LEU A 67 -0.94 9.87 7.84
CA LEU A 67 -1.04 8.77 6.89
C LEU A 67 0.16 7.82 6.99
N ILE A 68 1.39 8.34 7.06
CA ILE A 68 2.60 7.54 7.26
C ILE A 68 2.50 6.73 8.57
N GLY A 69 2.10 7.39 9.66
CA GLY A 69 1.91 6.74 10.96
C GLY A 69 0.88 5.62 10.93
N ALA A 70 -0.25 5.81 10.25
CA ALA A 70 -1.28 4.79 10.08
C ALA A 70 -0.78 3.56 9.28
N ARG A 71 0.05 3.79 8.25
CA ARG A 71 0.68 2.69 7.49
C ARG A 71 1.71 1.94 8.32
N ALA A 72 2.58 2.67 9.03
CA ALA A 72 3.56 2.07 9.93
C ALA A 72 2.89 1.22 11.01
N LEU A 73 1.79 1.72 11.59
CA LEU A 73 0.99 0.97 12.57
C LEU A 73 0.40 -0.31 11.95
N SER A 74 -0.21 -0.22 10.77
CA SER A 74 -0.82 -1.38 10.10
C SER A 74 0.21 -2.48 9.81
N GLU A 75 1.39 -2.09 9.35
CA GLU A 75 2.47 -3.05 9.08
C GLU A 75 3.03 -3.64 10.39
N ALA A 76 3.30 -2.82 11.39
CA ALA A 76 3.78 -3.29 12.70
C ALA A 76 2.78 -4.28 13.34
N GLN A 77 1.48 -4.00 13.27
CA GLN A 77 0.43 -4.91 13.75
C GLN A 77 0.48 -6.25 13.02
N LEU A 78 0.52 -6.24 11.69
CA LEU A 78 0.62 -7.48 10.92
C LEU A 78 1.87 -8.29 11.29
N LEU A 79 3.02 -7.62 11.41
CA LEU A 79 4.28 -8.28 11.78
C LEU A 79 4.21 -8.93 13.16
N LEU A 80 3.78 -8.17 14.17
CA LEU A 80 3.75 -8.63 15.56
C LEU A 80 2.69 -9.72 15.78
N THR A 81 1.50 -9.59 15.19
CA THR A 81 0.47 -10.62 15.28
C THR A 81 0.92 -11.90 14.58
N THR A 82 1.47 -11.81 13.37
CA THR A 82 1.96 -13.00 12.65
C THR A 82 3.08 -13.68 13.43
N HIS A 83 4.00 -12.93 14.03
CA HIS A 83 5.06 -13.48 14.87
C HIS A 83 4.50 -14.18 16.10
N ALA A 84 3.52 -13.58 16.78
CA ALA A 84 2.88 -14.18 17.94
C ALA A 84 2.15 -15.49 17.60
N ASP A 85 1.49 -15.54 16.44
CA ASP A 85 0.69 -16.70 16.02
C ASP A 85 1.55 -17.86 15.50
N THR A 86 2.65 -17.56 14.80
CA THR A 86 3.45 -18.56 14.07
C THR A 86 4.82 -18.85 14.68
N GLY A 87 5.33 -17.95 15.52
CA GLY A 87 6.72 -17.98 16.00
C GLY A 87 7.77 -17.65 14.93
N ALA A 88 7.36 -17.32 13.69
CA ALA A 88 8.30 -17.04 12.61
C ALA A 88 9.11 -15.77 12.88
N PRO A 89 10.40 -15.70 12.49
CA PRO A 89 11.23 -14.52 12.72
C PRO A 89 10.64 -13.26 12.05
N LEU A 90 10.64 -12.12 12.75
CA LEU A 90 10.06 -10.88 12.23
C LEU A 90 10.74 -10.42 10.94
N SER A 91 12.02 -10.73 10.77
CA SER A 91 12.78 -10.43 9.57
C SER A 91 12.24 -11.14 8.32
N GLU A 92 11.90 -12.42 8.46
CA GLU A 92 11.28 -13.23 7.41
C GLU A 92 9.87 -12.72 7.12
N ILE A 93 9.08 -12.43 8.16
CA ILE A 93 7.73 -11.90 8.00
C ILE A 93 7.77 -10.56 7.24
N SER A 94 8.70 -9.66 7.54
CA SER A 94 8.90 -8.40 6.80
C SER A 94 9.15 -8.60 5.30
N GLU A 95 9.95 -9.60 4.94
CA GLU A 95 10.19 -9.96 3.54
C GLU A 95 8.93 -10.51 2.88
N ARG A 96 8.22 -11.41 3.57
CA ARG A 96 6.97 -12.01 3.09
C ARG A 96 5.87 -10.97 2.87
N VAL A 97 5.72 -10.01 3.79
CA VAL A 97 4.80 -8.85 3.63
C VAL A 97 5.13 -8.07 2.37
N SER A 98 6.41 -7.72 2.20
CA SER A 98 6.85 -6.91 1.05
C SER A 98 6.66 -7.65 -0.27
N SER A 99 6.98 -8.96 -0.29
CA SER A 99 6.76 -9.82 -1.45
C SER A 99 5.27 -9.91 -1.82
N LYS A 100 4.41 -10.24 -0.84
CA LYS A 100 2.96 -10.39 -1.05
C LYS A 100 2.30 -9.09 -1.54
N ILE A 101 2.65 -7.94 -0.94
CA ILE A 101 2.15 -6.63 -1.40
C ILE A 101 2.58 -6.37 -2.84
N ASN A 102 3.84 -6.64 -3.19
CA ASN A 102 4.34 -6.43 -4.55
C ASN A 102 3.64 -7.36 -5.55
N THR A 103 3.44 -8.64 -5.22
CA THR A 103 2.70 -9.58 -6.08
C THR A 103 1.29 -9.05 -6.39
N PHE A 104 0.52 -8.68 -5.36
CA PHE A 104 -0.83 -8.14 -5.55
C PHE A 104 -0.82 -6.82 -6.31
N LYS A 105 0.13 -5.93 -6.01
CA LYS A 105 0.29 -4.65 -6.71
C LYS A 105 0.52 -4.86 -8.20
N TYR A 106 1.42 -5.76 -8.60
CA TYR A 106 1.73 -5.99 -10.01
C TYR A 106 0.57 -6.67 -10.74
N GLN A 107 -0.08 -7.67 -10.14
CA GLN A 107 -1.29 -8.28 -10.72
C GLN A 107 -2.40 -7.24 -10.97
N LEU A 108 -2.64 -6.36 -9.99
CA LEU A 108 -3.62 -5.28 -10.14
C LEU A 108 -3.18 -4.28 -11.20
N LEU A 109 -1.89 -3.91 -11.23
CA LEU A 109 -1.40 -2.94 -12.20
C LEU A 109 -1.50 -3.48 -13.62
N ASP A 110 -1.10 -4.73 -13.86
CA ASP A 110 -1.22 -5.39 -15.16
C ASP A 110 -2.67 -5.36 -15.65
N TYR A 111 -3.62 -5.74 -14.81
CA TYR A 111 -5.05 -5.61 -15.14
C TYR A 111 -5.46 -4.15 -15.42
N LEU A 112 -5.13 -3.22 -14.52
CA LEU A 112 -5.54 -1.82 -14.62
C LEU A 112 -4.94 -1.12 -15.85
N THR A 113 -3.77 -1.53 -16.33
CA THR A 113 -3.18 -0.94 -17.54
C THR A 113 -4.05 -1.17 -18.78
N THR A 114 -4.77 -2.29 -18.84
CA THR A 114 -5.64 -2.65 -19.98
C THR A 114 -6.99 -1.92 -20.01
N ILE A 115 -7.41 -1.29 -18.90
CA ILE A 115 -8.72 -0.64 -18.81
C ILE A 115 -8.62 0.89 -18.79
N THR A 116 -9.66 1.56 -19.28
CA THR A 116 -9.82 3.01 -19.09
C THR A 116 -10.47 3.28 -17.73
N LEU A 117 -9.88 4.18 -16.94
CA LEU A 117 -10.47 4.56 -15.66
C LEU A 117 -11.75 5.38 -15.90
N SER A 118 -12.75 5.16 -15.05
CA SER A 118 -13.97 5.98 -15.09
C SER A 118 -13.69 7.41 -14.65
N HIS A 119 -14.42 8.38 -15.20
CA HIS A 119 -14.43 9.75 -14.69
C HIS A 119 -15.47 9.97 -13.59
N ASP A 120 -16.33 8.99 -13.32
CA ASP A 120 -17.38 9.10 -12.31
C ASP A 120 -16.77 9.07 -10.90
N PRO A 121 -16.94 10.12 -10.08
CA PRO A 121 -16.49 10.13 -8.70
C PRO A 121 -17.14 9.05 -7.84
N ALA A 122 -18.28 8.47 -8.23
CA ALA A 122 -18.92 7.36 -7.51
C ALA A 122 -18.31 5.99 -7.87
N ASN A 123 -17.49 5.90 -8.91
CA ASN A 123 -16.82 4.65 -9.28
C ASN A 123 -15.90 4.14 -8.13
N PRO A 124 -15.92 2.83 -7.79
CA PRO A 124 -15.14 2.31 -6.67
C PRO A 124 -13.62 2.53 -6.79
N LEU A 125 -13.04 2.42 -7.99
CA LEU A 125 -11.61 2.65 -8.21
C LEU A 125 -11.25 4.12 -8.04
N ILE A 126 -12.15 5.01 -8.44
CA ILE A 126 -11.99 6.45 -8.25
C ILE A 126 -12.14 6.84 -6.79
N GLN A 127 -13.10 6.26 -6.07
CA GLN A 127 -13.20 6.42 -4.62
C GLN A 127 -11.96 5.89 -3.90
N CYS A 128 -11.38 4.77 -4.37
CA CYS A 128 -10.11 4.26 -3.86
C CYS A 128 -8.97 5.28 -4.06
N LEU A 129 -8.83 5.84 -5.26
CA LEU A 129 -7.85 6.90 -5.55
C LEU A 129 -8.04 8.11 -4.63
N ILE A 130 -9.26 8.63 -4.53
CA ILE A 130 -9.57 9.80 -3.71
C ILE A 130 -9.23 9.50 -2.25
N ASN A 131 -9.66 8.36 -1.71
CA ASN A 131 -9.42 7.99 -0.31
C ASN A 131 -7.95 7.76 0.05
N TYR A 132 -7.09 7.51 -0.95
CA TYR A 132 -5.65 7.47 -0.75
C TYR A 132 -5.04 8.85 -0.47
N CYS A 133 -5.62 9.91 -1.06
CA CYS A 133 -5.09 11.27 -0.94
C CYS A 133 -5.27 11.87 0.47
N PRO A 134 -4.40 12.83 0.88
CA PRO A 134 -4.58 13.60 2.11
C PRO A 134 -5.98 14.25 2.20
N PRO A 135 -6.62 14.29 3.39
CA PRO A 135 -7.90 14.96 3.63
C PRO A 135 -8.05 16.34 2.94
N LEU A 136 -7.02 17.17 2.98
CA LEU A 136 -7.00 18.49 2.35
C LEU A 136 -7.21 18.41 0.83
N LEU A 137 -6.49 17.52 0.15
CA LEU A 137 -6.66 17.32 -1.28
C LEU A 137 -8.05 16.75 -1.61
N ARG A 138 -8.54 15.81 -0.80
CA ARG A 138 -9.87 15.21 -0.96
C ARG A 138 -11.01 16.23 -0.82
N GLY A 139 -10.87 17.18 0.10
CA GLY A 139 -11.88 18.18 0.38
C GLY A 139 -11.86 19.35 -0.61
N LYS A 140 -10.66 19.88 -0.91
CA LYS A 140 -10.52 21.16 -1.63
C LYS A 140 -10.11 21.00 -3.09
N TYR A 141 -9.41 19.93 -3.44
CA TYR A 141 -8.80 19.73 -4.77
C TYR A 141 -9.28 18.43 -5.43
N ARG A 142 -10.48 17.95 -5.07
CA ARG A 142 -11.04 16.67 -5.52
C ARG A 142 -11.07 16.53 -7.04
N MET A 143 -11.50 17.57 -7.75
CA MET A 143 -11.57 17.52 -9.23
C MET A 143 -10.19 17.40 -9.86
N ARG A 144 -9.19 18.11 -9.33
CA ARG A 144 -7.82 18.03 -9.84
C ARG A 144 -7.16 16.67 -9.63
N ILE A 145 -7.55 15.93 -8.59
CA ILE A 145 -7.13 14.52 -8.44
C ILE A 145 -7.56 13.69 -9.67
N LEU A 146 -8.73 13.99 -10.24
CA LEU A 146 -9.29 13.26 -11.39
C LEU A 146 -8.78 13.79 -12.73
N GLU A 147 -8.59 15.10 -12.85
CA GLU A 147 -8.27 15.76 -14.11
C GLU A 147 -6.76 15.88 -14.34
N GLU A 148 -5.99 16.23 -13.31
CA GLU A 148 -4.57 16.59 -13.44
C GLU A 148 -3.63 15.40 -13.23
N ILE A 149 -3.98 14.46 -12.36
CA ILE A 149 -3.13 13.28 -12.12
C ILE A 149 -3.14 12.40 -13.38
N PRO A 150 -1.98 12.09 -13.98
CA PRO A 150 -1.94 11.21 -15.14
C PRO A 150 -2.45 9.80 -14.80
N ASP A 151 -3.17 9.19 -15.73
CA ASP A 151 -3.84 7.89 -15.52
C ASP A 151 -2.89 6.78 -15.07
N ILE A 152 -1.65 6.78 -15.56
CA ILE A 152 -0.63 5.81 -15.11
C ILE A 152 -0.35 5.93 -13.60
N HIS A 153 -0.32 7.14 -13.06
CA HIS A 153 -0.14 7.37 -11.63
C HIS A 153 -1.41 7.02 -10.85
N LYS A 154 -2.60 7.37 -11.37
CA LYS A 154 -3.88 6.96 -10.77
C LYS A 154 -3.94 5.44 -10.59
N LYS A 155 -3.65 4.68 -11.66
CA LYS A 155 -3.62 3.21 -11.65
C LYS A 155 -2.59 2.66 -10.65
N ALA A 156 -1.39 3.21 -10.62
CA ALA A 156 -0.34 2.79 -9.68
C ALA A 156 -0.73 3.04 -8.21
N ILE A 157 -1.37 4.19 -7.92
CA ILE A 157 -1.89 4.52 -6.59
C ILE A 157 -2.98 3.53 -6.19
N ILE A 158 -3.96 3.28 -7.06
CA ILE A 158 -5.07 2.34 -6.81
C ILE A 158 -4.50 0.94 -6.53
N ALA A 159 -3.63 0.42 -7.41
CA ALA A 159 -3.01 -0.90 -7.24
C ALA A 159 -2.26 -1.01 -5.91
N THR A 160 -1.42 -0.03 -5.58
CA THR A 160 -0.64 0.00 -4.34
C THR A 160 -1.54 0.09 -3.11
N HIS A 161 -2.58 0.93 -3.17
CA HIS A 161 -3.50 1.14 -2.05
C HIS A 161 -4.29 -0.13 -1.74
N ILE A 162 -4.86 -0.78 -2.76
CA ILE A 162 -5.62 -2.01 -2.63
C ILE A 162 -4.71 -3.14 -2.14
N ALA A 163 -3.55 -3.35 -2.78
CA ALA A 163 -2.62 -4.41 -2.42
C ALA A 163 -2.17 -4.32 -0.95
N GLY A 164 -1.73 -3.13 -0.52
CA GLY A 164 -1.35 -2.91 0.87
C GLY A 164 -2.52 -3.15 1.83
N ARG A 165 -3.69 -2.59 1.54
CA ARG A 165 -4.90 -2.76 2.39
C ARG A 165 -5.30 -4.22 2.52
N LEU A 166 -5.27 -4.99 1.43
CA LEU A 166 -5.61 -6.42 1.45
C LEU A 166 -4.64 -7.19 2.34
N VAL A 167 -3.32 -7.04 2.14
CA VAL A 167 -2.32 -7.76 2.92
C VAL A 167 -2.39 -7.37 4.40
N TYR A 168 -2.48 -6.07 4.73
CA TYR A 168 -2.55 -5.62 6.12
C TYR A 168 -3.85 -6.05 6.83
N SER A 169 -4.97 -6.18 6.12
CA SER A 169 -6.27 -6.52 6.73
C SER A 169 -6.58 -8.02 6.75
N ARG A 170 -6.06 -8.79 5.80
CA ARG A 170 -6.35 -10.22 5.65
C ARG A 170 -5.20 -11.12 6.09
N GLY A 171 -4.00 -10.57 6.26
CA GLY A 171 -2.82 -11.34 6.64
C GLY A 171 -2.09 -11.97 5.45
N LEU A 172 -0.96 -12.63 5.75
CA LEU A 172 -0.06 -13.21 4.75
C LEU A 172 -0.61 -14.48 4.09
N GLU A 173 -1.34 -15.28 4.87
CA GLU A 173 -1.88 -16.58 4.43
C GLU A 173 -3.12 -16.44 3.56
N TRP A 174 -3.71 -15.24 3.49
CA TRP A 174 -4.92 -15.04 2.71
C TRP A 174 -4.63 -15.06 1.19
N SER A 175 -5.49 -15.76 0.47
CA SER A 175 -5.60 -15.79 -0.99
C SER A 175 -7.06 -15.97 -1.40
N PRO A 176 -7.48 -15.46 -2.56
CA PRO A 176 -8.82 -15.75 -3.07
C PRO A 176 -8.99 -17.25 -3.28
N THR A 177 -10.13 -17.77 -2.86
CA THR A 177 -10.57 -19.15 -3.09
C THR A 177 -11.56 -19.21 -4.24
N ILE A 178 -11.86 -20.43 -4.74
CA ILE A 178 -12.91 -20.61 -5.76
C ILE A 178 -14.26 -20.07 -5.27
N VAL A 179 -14.56 -20.19 -3.98
CA VAL A 179 -15.80 -19.66 -3.40
C VAL A 179 -15.86 -18.15 -3.48
N ASP A 180 -14.73 -17.46 -3.28
CA ASP A 180 -14.66 -15.99 -3.35
C ASP A 180 -14.90 -15.46 -4.76
N ILE A 181 -14.48 -16.22 -5.79
CA ILE A 181 -14.64 -15.84 -7.20
C ILE A 181 -15.85 -16.47 -7.88
N LEU A 182 -16.58 -17.37 -7.21
CA LEU A 182 -17.74 -18.07 -7.76
C LEU A 182 -18.79 -17.11 -8.36
N PRO A 183 -19.12 -15.95 -7.74
CA PRO A 183 -20.05 -15.00 -8.35
C PRO A 183 -19.57 -14.42 -9.68
N LEU A 184 -18.26 -14.35 -9.90
CA LEU A 184 -17.67 -13.91 -11.18
C LEU A 184 -17.72 -15.05 -12.19
N LEU A 185 -17.30 -16.25 -11.78
CA LEU A 185 -17.33 -17.45 -12.62
C LEU A 185 -18.74 -17.74 -13.10
N ALA A 186 -19.75 -17.62 -12.22
CA ALA A 186 -21.17 -17.85 -12.53
C ALA A 186 -21.72 -17.00 -13.69
N ASN A 187 -21.03 -15.91 -14.06
CA ASN A 187 -21.39 -15.05 -15.19
C ASN A 187 -20.52 -15.28 -16.43
N ASP A 188 -19.58 -16.22 -16.39
CA ASP A 188 -18.69 -16.59 -17.49
C ASP A 188 -19.27 -17.80 -18.23
N SER A 189 -19.88 -17.56 -19.39
CA SER A 189 -20.49 -18.61 -20.22
C SER A 189 -19.48 -19.65 -20.68
N ASP A 190 -18.23 -19.25 -20.90
CA ASP A 190 -17.19 -20.12 -21.48
C ASP A 190 -16.72 -21.21 -20.50
N ILE A 191 -17.02 -21.05 -19.20
CA ILE A 191 -16.67 -22.03 -18.16
C ILE A 191 -17.72 -23.14 -18.07
N PHE A 192 -18.97 -22.87 -18.46
CA PHE A 192 -20.10 -23.79 -18.30
C PHE A 192 -20.61 -24.39 -19.60
N GLU A 193 -20.19 -23.86 -20.75
CA GLU A 193 -20.49 -24.43 -22.07
C GLU A 193 -19.33 -25.33 -22.54
N GLU A 194 -19.66 -26.51 -23.09
CA GLU A 194 -18.69 -27.54 -23.54
C GLU A 194 -17.92 -27.18 -24.82
#